data_AF-A0A2K5SC10-F1
#
_entry.id   AF-A0A2K5SC10-F1
#
_cell.length_a   1.000
_cell.length_b   1.000
_cell.length_c   1.000
_cell.angle_alpha   90.00
_cell.angle_beta   90.00
_cell.angle_gamma   90.00
#
_symmetry.space_group_name_H-M   'P 1'
#
loop_
_entity.id
_entity.type
_entity.pdbx_description
1 polymer ?
#
loop_
_entity_poly.entity_id
_entity_poly.type
_entity_poly.pdbx_seq_one_letter_code
_entity_poly.pdbx_strand_id
1 'polypeptide(L)'
;MAGPVKDREAFQRLSFLYQAAHCVLAQDPENQALARFYCHTERTIAKRLVLRRDPSVKRTLCRGCSSLLVPGLTCTQRQRRCRGQRWTVQTCLTCQRSQRFLNDPGHLLWGDRPEAQLGNQADSKLLQPLPNTAHPIPAHLPEEKMPTQGSSHQ
;
A
#
# COMPACT_ATOMS: atom_id res chain seq x y z
N MET A 1 2.98 -0.68 -19.80
CA MET A 1 3.43 0.25 -18.75
C MET A 1 2.27 1.16 -18.40
N ALA A 2 1.71 1.09 -17.19
CA ALA A 2 0.63 1.98 -16.77
C ALA A 2 0.97 3.44 -17.12
N GLY A 3 0.02 4.19 -17.67
CA GLY A 3 0.20 5.59 -18.05
C GLY A 3 0.74 6.43 -16.88
N PRO A 4 1.31 7.62 -17.14
CA PRO A 4 1.90 8.45 -16.09
C PRO A 4 0.84 8.83 -15.05
N VAL A 5 0.85 8.15 -13.91
CA VAL A 5 0.00 8.48 -12.76
C VAL A 5 0.45 9.85 -12.26
N LYS A 6 -0.46 10.83 -12.29
CA LYS A 6 -0.21 12.14 -11.70
C LYS A 6 0.23 11.96 -10.24
N ASP A 7 1.27 12.68 -9.83
CA ASP A 7 1.84 12.61 -8.48
C ASP A 7 2.42 11.25 -8.09
N ARG A 8 2.86 10.42 -9.07
CA ARG A 8 3.47 9.09 -8.85
C ARG A 8 4.52 9.07 -7.73
N GLU A 9 5.48 10.01 -7.76
CA GLU A 9 6.54 10.08 -6.75
C GLU A 9 5.99 10.34 -5.35
N ALA A 10 4.96 11.18 -5.24
CA ALA A 10 4.34 11.46 -3.96
C ALA A 10 3.64 10.22 -3.40
N PHE A 11 2.90 9.47 -4.23
CA PHE A 11 2.28 8.21 -3.83
C PHE A 11 3.30 7.12 -3.46
N GLN A 12 4.47 7.09 -4.12
CA GLN A 12 5.58 6.21 -3.73
C GLN A 12 6.10 6.57 -2.33
N ARG A 13 6.31 7.85 -2.04
CA ARG A 13 6.74 8.31 -0.70
C ARG A 13 5.72 7.97 0.39
N LEU A 14 4.42 8.17 0.12
CA LEU A 14 3.36 7.81 1.05
C LEU A 14 3.32 6.29 1.32
N SER A 15 3.41 5.49 0.25
CA SER A 15 3.43 4.03 0.35
C SER A 15 4.64 3.54 1.14
N PHE A 16 5.83 4.10 0.89
CA PHE A 16 7.06 3.75 1.59
C PHE A 16 6.92 4.00 3.10
N LEU A 17 6.46 5.19 3.51
CA LEU A 17 6.30 5.53 4.92
C LEU A 17 5.27 4.63 5.62
N TYR A 18 4.18 4.31 4.93
CA TYR A 18 3.17 3.40 5.46
C TYR A 18 3.75 1.99 5.67
N GLN A 19 4.48 1.44 4.68
CA GLN A 19 5.12 0.13 4.79
C GLN A 19 6.23 0.10 5.85
N ALA A 20 7.02 1.16 5.96
CA ALA A 20 8.04 1.30 6.99
C ALA A 20 7.43 1.24 8.41
N ALA A 21 6.26 1.86 8.62
CA ALA A 21 5.55 1.79 9.89
C ALA A 21 5.14 0.35 10.26
N HIS A 22 4.68 -0.44 9.29
CA HIS A 22 4.37 -1.87 9.50
C HIS A 22 5.63 -2.68 9.78
N CYS A 23 6.71 -2.43 9.04
CA CYS A 23 7.98 -3.13 9.20
C CYS A 23 8.58 -2.92 10.60
N VAL A 24 8.53 -1.69 11.12
CA VAL A 24 8.98 -1.39 12.49
C VAL A 24 8.20 -2.19 13.52
N LEU A 25 6.86 -2.19 13.46
CA LEU A 25 6.05 -2.93 14.43
C LEU A 25 6.18 -4.45 14.29
N ALA A 26 6.53 -4.94 13.10
CA ALA A 26 6.77 -6.36 12.87
C ALA A 26 8.12 -6.82 13.45
N GLN A 27 9.13 -5.96 13.45
CA GLN A 27 10.44 -6.25 14.04
C GLN A 27 10.45 -6.05 15.55
N ASP A 28 9.92 -4.92 16.02
CA ASP A 28 9.85 -4.54 17.43
C ASP A 28 8.51 -3.87 17.75
N PRO A 29 7.58 -4.60 18.41
CA PRO A 29 6.25 -4.07 18.74
C PRO A 29 6.28 -2.92 19.77
N GLU A 30 7.33 -2.80 20.57
CA GLU A 30 7.47 -1.74 21.58
C GLU A 30 7.86 -0.41 20.94
N ASN A 31 8.48 -0.43 19.76
CA ASN A 31 8.90 0.76 19.02
C ASN A 31 7.74 1.46 18.27
N GLN A 32 6.64 1.70 19.00
CA GLN A 32 5.46 2.36 18.47
C GLN A 32 5.70 3.85 18.17
N ALA A 33 6.69 4.47 18.80
CA ALA A 33 7.06 5.86 18.57
C ALA A 33 7.54 6.08 17.12
N LEU A 34 8.41 5.21 16.62
CA LEU A 34 8.92 5.30 15.25
C LEU A 34 7.81 5.01 14.22
N ALA A 35 6.97 4.00 14.45
CA ALA A 35 5.83 3.72 13.58
C ALA A 35 4.84 4.90 13.52
N ARG A 36 4.56 5.56 14.66
CA ARG A 36 3.76 6.79 14.72
C ARG A 36 4.40 7.94 13.96
N PHE A 37 5.72 8.11 14.06
CA PHE A 37 6.45 9.14 13.33
C PHE A 37 6.32 8.97 11.81
N TYR A 38 6.47 7.75 11.29
CA TYR A 38 6.26 7.48 9.87
C TYR A 38 4.83 7.77 9.43
N CYS A 39 3.83 7.32 10.19
CA CYS A 39 2.42 7.59 9.89
C CYS A 39 2.06 9.09 10.00
N HIS A 40 2.67 9.82 10.93
CA HIS A 40 2.48 11.27 11.06
C HIS A 40 3.09 12.02 9.87
N THR A 41 4.31 11.63 9.46
CA THR A 41 5.01 12.22 8.31
C THR A 41 4.23 11.96 7.03
N GLU A 42 3.80 10.72 6.83
CA GLU A 42 2.92 10.29 5.74
C GLU A 42 1.67 11.19 5.71
N ARG A 43 0.96 11.30 6.84
CA ARG A 43 -0.23 12.16 6.99
C ARG A 43 0.02 13.60 6.55
N THR A 44 1.11 14.18 7.03
CA THR A 44 1.49 15.57 6.77
C THR A 44 1.80 15.79 5.29
N ILE A 45 2.52 14.89 4.64
CA ILE A 45 2.83 14.96 3.20
C ILE A 45 1.54 14.98 2.38
N ALA A 46 0.64 14.01 2.58
CA ALA A 46 -0.59 13.99 1.79
C ALA A 46 -1.51 15.18 2.09
N LYS A 47 -1.51 15.72 3.32
CA LYS A 47 -2.28 16.94 3.63
C LYS A 47 -1.72 18.13 2.86
N ARG A 48 -0.40 18.30 2.83
CA ARG A 48 0.29 19.40 2.13
C ARG A 48 0.10 19.32 0.62
N LEU A 49 0.19 18.11 0.06
CA LEU A 49 0.05 17.85 -1.37
C LEU A 49 -1.41 17.64 -1.81
N VAL A 50 -2.37 17.76 -0.89
CA VAL A 50 -3.81 17.57 -1.16
C VAL A 50 -4.12 16.20 -1.80
N LEU A 51 -3.38 15.17 -1.37
CA LEU A 51 -3.53 13.81 -1.89
C LEU A 51 -4.59 13.04 -1.12
N ARG A 52 -5.46 12.36 -1.86
CA ARG A 52 -6.51 11.52 -1.30
C ARG A 52 -5.99 10.11 -1.04
N ARG A 53 -5.94 9.72 0.23
CA ARG A 53 -5.68 8.33 0.64
C ARG A 53 -6.89 7.46 0.37
N ASP A 54 -6.63 6.20 0.04
CA ASP A 54 -7.67 5.18 0.00
C ASP A 54 -8.30 4.98 1.40
N PRO A 55 -9.63 4.82 1.51
CA PRO A 55 -10.28 4.59 2.80
C PRO A 55 -9.76 3.36 3.55
N SER A 56 -9.31 2.30 2.87
CA SER A 56 -8.76 1.10 3.53
C SER A 56 -7.52 1.45 4.36
N VAL A 57 -6.57 2.19 3.78
CA VAL A 57 -5.36 2.68 4.45
C VAL A 57 -5.71 3.71 5.52
N LYS A 58 -6.62 4.65 5.23
CA LYS A 58 -7.02 5.66 6.22
C LYS A 58 -7.69 5.05 7.46
N ARG A 59 -8.38 3.92 7.30
CA ARG A 59 -9.03 3.19 8.41
C ARG A 59 -8.01 2.57 9.37
N THR A 60 -6.82 2.19 8.90
CA THR A 60 -5.76 1.63 9.75
C THR A 60 -4.94 2.69 10.48
N LEU A 61 -5.24 3.98 10.36
CA LEU A 61 -4.48 5.06 11.01
C LEU A 61 -5.35 5.85 12.01
N CYS A 62 -4.83 6.04 13.22
CA CYS A 62 -5.50 6.82 14.25
C CYS A 62 -5.58 8.31 13.86
N ARG A 63 -6.80 8.87 13.78
CA ARG A 63 -7.02 10.29 13.42
C ARG A 63 -6.44 11.31 14.40
N GLY A 64 -6.14 10.90 15.63
CA GLY A 64 -5.52 11.75 16.66
C GLY A 64 -4.00 11.71 16.55
N CYS A 65 -3.39 10.72 17.19
CA CYS A 65 -1.94 10.60 17.34
C CYS A 65 -1.19 9.99 16.15
N SER A 66 -1.88 9.58 15.07
CA SER A 66 -1.27 8.89 13.92
C SER A 66 -0.70 7.51 14.22
N SER A 67 -1.05 6.87 15.35
CA SER A 67 -0.73 5.45 15.55
C SER A 67 -1.29 4.59 14.42
N LEU A 68 -0.46 3.69 13.90
CA LEU A 68 -0.91 2.56 13.10
C LEU A 68 -1.78 1.66 13.99
N LEU A 69 -2.99 1.34 13.56
CA LEU A 69 -4.02 0.60 14.31
C LEU A 69 -3.97 -0.88 13.93
N VAL A 70 -3.17 -1.64 14.67
CA VAL A 70 -3.07 -3.09 14.59
C VAL A 70 -3.92 -3.69 15.71
N PRO A 71 -5.02 -4.41 15.39
CA PRO A 71 -5.87 -5.03 16.40
C PRO A 71 -5.09 -5.95 17.32
N GLY A 72 -5.27 -5.79 18.63
CA GLY A 72 -4.57 -6.59 19.65
C GLY A 72 -3.19 -6.07 20.05
N LEU A 73 -2.60 -5.16 19.26
CA LEU A 73 -1.28 -4.58 19.55
C LEU A 73 -1.40 -3.09 19.94
N THR A 74 -1.87 -2.26 19.01
CA THR A 74 -1.94 -0.79 19.21
C THR A 74 -3.38 -0.27 19.26
N CYS A 75 -4.35 -1.12 18.97
CA CYS A 75 -5.77 -0.81 19.05
C CYS A 75 -6.61 -1.99 19.54
N THR A 76 -7.78 -1.69 20.08
CA THR A 76 -8.84 -2.68 20.29
C THR A 76 -9.84 -2.57 19.16
N GLN A 77 -10.26 -3.70 18.61
CA GLN A 77 -11.33 -3.77 17.61
C GLN A 77 -12.48 -4.58 18.17
N ARG A 78 -13.67 -3.98 18.25
CA ARG A 78 -14.87 -4.64 18.80
C ARG A 78 -16.05 -4.44 17.86
N GLN A 79 -16.84 -5.49 17.67
CA GLN A 79 -18.14 -5.37 17.05
C GLN A 79 -19.17 -4.99 18.13
N ARG A 80 -19.97 -3.95 17.86
CA ARG A 80 -21.02 -3.44 18.74
C ARG A 80 -22.32 -3.34 17.98
N ARG A 81 -23.45 -3.60 18.65
CA ARG A 81 -24.78 -3.35 18.10
C ARG A 81 -25.33 -2.08 18.72
N CYS A 82 -25.80 -1.15 17.89
CA CYS A 82 -26.44 0.08 18.33
C CYS A 82 -27.57 0.41 17.36
N ARG A 83 -28.79 0.66 17.88
CA ARG A 83 -29.97 1.00 17.07
C ARG A 83 -30.22 0.01 15.91
N GLY A 84 -30.12 -1.29 16.19
CA GLY A 84 -30.30 -2.35 15.20
C GLY A 84 -29.10 -2.62 14.28
N GLN A 85 -28.22 -1.63 14.09
CA GLN A 85 -27.06 -1.72 13.20
C GLN A 85 -25.82 -2.30 13.90
N ARG A 86 -24.99 -3.04 13.14
CA ARG A 86 -23.69 -3.56 13.60
C ARG A 86 -22.58 -2.58 13.23
N TRP A 87 -21.71 -2.29 14.18
CA TRP A 87 -20.60 -1.35 14.03
C TRP A 87 -19.29 -2.02 14.41
N THR A 88 -18.26 -1.82 13.61
CA THR A 88 -16.87 -2.08 14.00
C THR A 88 -16.32 -0.82 14.65
N VAL A 89 -15.96 -0.92 15.92
CA VAL A 89 -15.35 0.16 16.70
C VAL A 89 -13.88 -0.18 16.90
N GLN A 90 -13.01 0.66 16.36
CA GLN A 90 -11.56 0.60 16.59
C GLN A 90 -11.18 1.71 17.57
N THR A 91 -10.59 1.35 18.71
CA THR A 91 -10.14 2.32 19.73
C THR A 91 -8.64 2.24 19.88
N CYS A 92 -7.97 3.38 19.70
CA CYS A 92 -6.52 3.49 19.86
C CYS A 92 -6.11 3.30 21.33
N LEU A 93 -5.12 2.46 21.60
CA LEU A 93 -4.61 2.26 22.97
C LEU A 93 -3.72 3.41 23.44
N THR A 94 -3.18 4.22 22.52
CA THR A 94 -2.33 5.38 22.82
C THR A 94 -3.12 6.60 23.30
N CYS A 95 -4.11 7.05 22.51
CA CYS A 95 -4.83 8.30 22.74
C CYS A 95 -6.34 8.12 22.96
N GLN A 96 -6.79 6.87 23.08
CA GLN A 96 -8.18 6.49 23.43
C GLN A 96 -9.27 6.97 22.44
N ARG A 97 -8.89 7.61 21.33
CA ARG A 97 -9.82 8.00 20.27
C ARG A 97 -10.34 6.77 19.53
N SER A 98 -11.65 6.76 19.28
CA SER A 98 -12.32 5.69 18.54
C SER A 98 -12.73 6.08 17.12
N GLN A 99 -12.65 5.14 16.19
CA GLN A 99 -13.25 5.18 14.86
C GLN A 99 -14.36 4.14 14.79
N ARG A 100 -15.50 4.51 14.19
CA ARG A 100 -16.68 3.65 14.06
C ARG A 100 -16.98 3.46 12.58
N PHE A 101 -17.15 2.21 12.16
CA PHE A 101 -17.50 1.84 10.80
C PHE A 101 -18.75 0.97 10.83
N LEU A 102 -19.74 1.32 10.02
CA LEU A 102 -20.92 0.51 9.86
C LEU A 102 -20.54 -0.81 9.16
N ASN A 103 -20.97 -1.94 9.72
CA ASN A 103 -20.86 -3.25 9.07
C ASN A 103 -22.16 -3.51 8.31
N ASP A 104 -22.24 -2.92 7.12
CA ASP A 104 -23.34 -3.13 6.18
C ASP A 104 -22.84 -4.01 5.02
N PRO A 105 -23.40 -5.23 4.83
CA PRO A 105 -23.00 -6.10 3.72
C PRO A 105 -23.36 -5.52 2.34
N GLY A 106 -24.30 -4.58 2.25
CA GLY A 106 -24.64 -3.90 1.00
C GLY A 106 -23.72 -2.73 0.65
N HIS A 107 -22.79 -2.35 1.54
CA HIS A 107 -21.92 -1.19 1.36
C HIS A 107 -20.53 -1.57 0.86
N LEU A 108 -20.16 -1.07 -0.33
CA LEU A 108 -18.80 -1.16 -0.88
C LEU A 108 -18.13 0.22 -0.93
N LEU A 109 -16.81 0.26 -0.71
CA LEU A 109 -16.02 1.46 -0.97
C LEU A 109 -16.01 1.75 -2.47
N TRP A 110 -15.86 3.02 -2.85
CA TRP A 110 -15.78 3.40 -4.26
C TRP A 110 -14.68 2.64 -5.02
N GLY A 111 -13.49 2.48 -4.43
CA GLY A 111 -12.37 1.77 -5.07
C GLY A 111 -12.61 0.26 -5.27
N ASP A 112 -13.56 -0.32 -4.54
CA ASP A 112 -13.93 -1.73 -4.64
C ASP A 112 -15.06 -1.98 -5.66
N ARG A 113 -15.67 -0.91 -6.20
CA ARG A 113 -16.74 -1.03 -7.20
C ARG A 113 -16.17 -1.39 -8.57
N PRO A 114 -16.80 -2.30 -9.33
CA PRO A 114 -16.29 -2.74 -10.63
C PRO A 114 -16.20 -1.58 -11.64
N GLU A 115 -17.12 -0.62 -11.58
CA GLU A 115 -17.12 0.53 -12.51
C GLU A 115 -15.91 1.46 -12.25
N ALA A 116 -15.47 1.59 -11.00
CA ALA A 116 -14.30 2.38 -10.64
C ALA A 116 -12.98 1.72 -11.09
N GLN A 117 -12.97 0.38 -11.16
CA GLN A 117 -11.82 -0.41 -11.60
C GLN A 117 -11.69 -0.47 -13.13
N LEU A 118 -12.80 -0.32 -13.86
CA LEU A 118 -12.82 -0.40 -15.32
C LEU A 118 -11.99 0.71 -16.00
N GLY A 119 -11.96 1.92 -15.42
CA GLY A 119 -11.09 3.00 -15.90
C GLY A 119 -9.60 2.62 -15.85
N ASN A 120 -9.16 2.02 -14.75
CA ASN A 120 -7.77 1.55 -14.58
C ASN A 120 -7.42 0.37 -15.51
N GLN A 121 -8.41 -0.49 -15.79
CA GLN A 121 -8.27 -1.62 -16.70
C GLN A 121 -8.27 -1.20 -18.17
N ALA A 122 -9.06 -0.19 -18.56
CA ALA A 122 -9.08 0.33 -19.93
C ALA A 122 -7.72 0.96 -20.32
N ASP A 123 -7.10 1.70 -19.40
CA ASP A 123 -5.71 2.20 -19.56
C ASP A 123 -4.68 1.07 -19.65
N SER A 124 -4.93 -0.06 -18.99
CA SER A 124 -4.06 -1.25 -19.04
C SER A 124 -4.28 -2.11 -20.29
N LYS A 125 -5.51 -2.14 -20.81
CA LYS A 125 -5.94 -2.96 -21.95
C LYS A 125 -5.64 -2.31 -23.30
N LEU A 126 -5.60 -0.96 -23.37
CA LEU A 126 -5.09 -0.21 -24.53
C LEU A 126 -3.59 -0.43 -24.80
N LEU A 127 -2.86 -1.03 -23.86
CA LEU A 127 -1.43 -1.33 -23.98
C LEU A 127 -1.11 -2.76 -24.44
N GLN A 128 -2.11 -3.52 -24.92
CA GLN A 128 -1.81 -4.81 -25.54
C GLN A 128 -1.09 -4.59 -26.88
N PRO A 129 0.11 -5.16 -27.08
CA PRO A 129 0.80 -5.08 -28.36
C PRO A 129 -0.04 -5.79 -29.45
N LEU A 130 -0.13 -5.16 -30.62
CA LEU A 130 -0.69 -5.79 -31.83
C LEU A 130 0.00 -7.15 -32.09
N PRO A 131 -0.72 -8.14 -32.67
CA PRO A 131 -0.11 -9.40 -33.05
C PRO A 131 0.97 -9.14 -34.10
N ASN A 132 2.22 -9.47 -33.74
CA ASN A 132 3.37 -9.23 -34.59
C ASN A 132 3.29 -10.17 -35.81
N THR A 133 3.06 -9.60 -37.00
CA THR A 133 3.18 -10.31 -38.27
C THR A 133 4.61 -10.83 -38.40
N ALA A 134 4.75 -12.14 -38.60
CA ALA A 134 6.01 -12.88 -38.64
C ALA A 134 7.00 -12.33 -39.68
N HIS A 135 8.31 -12.50 -39.43
CA HIS A 135 9.18 -13.32 -40.29
C HIS A 135 10.41 -13.86 -39.51
N PRO A 136 10.90 -15.09 -39.80
CA PRO A 136 11.93 -15.80 -39.03
C PRO A 136 13.32 -15.73 -39.68
N ILE A 137 14.39 -15.55 -38.90
CA ILE A 137 15.81 -15.58 -39.37
C ILE A 137 16.69 -16.15 -38.22
N PRO A 138 17.75 -16.94 -38.45
CA PRO A 138 17.77 -18.39 -38.24
C PRO A 138 18.73 -18.82 -37.11
N ALA A 139 18.68 -20.11 -36.79
CA ALA A 139 19.55 -20.78 -35.82
C ALA A 139 21.03 -20.74 -36.22
N HIS A 140 21.89 -20.17 -35.38
CA HIS A 140 23.23 -20.73 -35.12
C HIS A 140 23.84 -20.17 -33.82
N LEU A 141 24.14 -21.07 -32.88
CA LEU A 141 25.07 -20.84 -31.75
C LEU A 141 26.51 -21.04 -32.23
N PRO A 142 27.49 -20.40 -31.59
CA PRO A 142 28.54 -21.23 -30.98
C PRO A 142 28.83 -20.88 -29.52
N GLU A 143 28.94 -21.93 -28.70
CA GLU A 143 29.73 -21.96 -27.47
C GLU A 143 31.19 -21.55 -27.75
N GLU A 144 31.86 -20.90 -26.80
CA GLU A 144 33.25 -21.24 -26.44
C GLU A 144 33.67 -20.58 -25.11
N LYS A 145 33.97 -21.48 -24.17
CA LYS A 145 34.92 -21.48 -23.04
C LYS A 145 35.34 -20.19 -22.31
N MET A 146 35.14 -20.28 -20.98
CA MET A 146 35.98 -19.65 -19.94
C MET A 146 37.43 -20.17 -19.99
N PRO A 147 38.40 -19.35 -19.57
CA PRO A 147 39.55 -19.87 -18.84
C PRO A 147 39.80 -19.19 -17.49
N THR A 148 40.22 -20.04 -16.57
CA THR A 148 40.67 -19.85 -15.19
C THR A 148 42.10 -19.30 -15.08
N GLN A 149 42.31 -18.49 -14.03
CA GLN A 149 43.49 -18.29 -13.15
C GLN A 149 44.92 -18.15 -13.72
N GLY A 150 45.66 -17.18 -13.15
CA GLY A 150 47.12 -17.15 -13.17
C GLY A 150 47.72 -16.00 -12.35
N SER A 151 48.24 -16.33 -11.17
CA SER A 151 49.12 -15.52 -10.31
C SER A 151 50.42 -15.12 -11.03
N SER A 152 50.99 -13.94 -10.76
CA SER A 152 52.44 -13.79 -10.55
C SER A 152 52.85 -12.44 -9.96
N HIS A 153 53.81 -12.56 -9.06
CA HIS A 153 54.55 -11.54 -8.34
C HIS A 153 55.39 -10.64 -9.25
N GLN A 154 55.51 -9.37 -8.86
CA GLN A 154 56.78 -8.68 -8.63
C GLN A 154 56.53 -7.42 -7.78
#